data_AF-A0A969H742-F1
#
_entry.id   AF-A0A969H742-F1
#
_cell.length_a   1.000
_cell.length_b   1.000
_cell.length_c   1.000
_cell.angle_alpha   90.00
_cell.angle_beta   90.00
_cell.angle_gamma   90.00
#
_symmetry.space_group_name_H-M   'P 1'
#
loop_
_entity.id
_entity.type
_entity.pdbx_description
1 polymer ?
#
loop_
_entity_poly.entity_id
_entity_poly.type
_entity_poly.pdbx_seq_one_letter_code
_entity_poly.pdbx_strand_id
1 'polypeptide(L)'
;MSLSAVPQENETVLPSPPMLLSSGRSSLILSLVLSLFALAPLFYPGYIQTHFGFIVLWNVADLRTNWANWGWTPHIAIDFDPVRSDGLLPYYLAALLPFEPALAIKAVLGASWLAGNVGMFFWTRRWFEPAGALIAALIYTYLPYQIATVYVRGAVGETLFLGLLPWALGIGVWLNERHPRSARTGFILAALVWLALGLSHLGLTWWAFVFVALWLWFTSHRQALWPTLTNLLGVILATITSFSILAASPLAPSPLALTDHFLYPFQLLSAFWGFGPSRPGWDDGMSFQVGLAALGLALLTLLHGAGWTKHLPRSSAAV
;
A
#
# COMPACT_ATOMS: atom_id res chain seq x y z
N MET A 1 -20.15 75.69 0.82
CA MET A 1 -19.96 74.28 0.40
C MET A 1 -19.12 73.58 1.45
N SER A 2 -19.74 72.95 2.44
CA SER A 2 -19.04 72.10 3.42
C SER A 2 -19.12 70.65 2.95
N LEU A 3 -17.97 70.04 2.70
CA LEU A 3 -17.88 68.60 2.44
C LEU A 3 -17.99 67.86 3.78
N SER A 4 -19.04 67.05 3.91
CA SER A 4 -19.25 66.12 5.02
C SER A 4 -18.25 64.96 4.92
N ALA A 5 -17.49 64.73 5.99
CA ALA A 5 -16.66 63.55 6.15
C ALA A 5 -17.53 62.31 6.44
N VAL A 6 -17.36 61.25 5.66
CA VAL A 6 -17.95 59.93 5.91
C VAL A 6 -17.10 59.22 6.98
N PRO A 7 -17.67 58.62 8.03
CA PRO A 7 -16.91 57.88 9.02
C PRO A 7 -16.49 56.51 8.45
N GLN A 8 -15.23 56.13 8.63
CA GLN A 8 -14.77 54.78 8.32
C GLN A 8 -15.27 53.81 9.40
N GLU A 9 -16.09 52.84 9.00
CA GLU A 9 -16.45 51.71 9.85
C GLU A 9 -15.21 50.85 10.11
N ASN A 10 -14.94 50.63 11.39
CA ASN A 10 -13.85 49.81 11.87
C ASN A 10 -14.31 48.34 11.76
N GLU A 11 -13.94 47.65 10.68
CA GLU A 11 -14.21 46.21 10.53
C GLU A 11 -13.51 45.44 11.67
N THR A 12 -14.30 44.99 12.63
CA THR A 12 -13.86 44.03 13.63
C THR A 12 -13.58 42.70 12.92
N VAL A 13 -12.30 42.45 12.62
CA VAL A 13 -11.81 41.16 12.13
C VAL A 13 -12.15 40.10 13.16
N LEU A 14 -13.19 39.32 12.89
CA LEU A 14 -13.52 38.13 13.68
C LEU A 14 -12.31 37.18 13.62
N PRO A 15 -11.81 36.65 14.75
CA PRO A 15 -10.75 35.66 14.72
C PRO A 15 -11.22 34.46 13.91
N SER A 16 -10.47 34.11 12.87
CA SER A 16 -10.70 32.91 12.09
C SER A 16 -10.75 31.70 13.04
N PRO A 17 -11.71 30.78 12.86
CA PRO A 17 -11.87 29.64 13.76
C PRO A 17 -10.55 28.87 13.84
N PRO A 18 -10.18 28.34 15.01
CA PRO A 18 -8.91 27.64 15.17
C PRO A 18 -8.90 26.47 14.19
N MET A 19 -8.00 26.57 13.22
CA MET A 19 -7.76 25.59 12.17
C MET A 19 -7.17 24.33 12.82
N LEU A 20 -8.03 23.52 13.45
CA LEU A 20 -7.72 22.32 14.24
C LEU A 20 -6.92 21.25 13.45
N LEU A 21 -6.80 21.41 12.13
CA LEU A 21 -6.10 20.49 11.21
C LEU A 21 -4.80 21.07 10.62
N SER A 22 -4.30 22.22 11.11
CA SER A 22 -3.09 22.84 10.55
C SER A 22 -1.79 22.08 10.88
N SER A 23 -1.79 21.26 11.94
CA SER A 23 -0.60 20.53 12.37
C SER A 23 -0.51 19.15 11.71
N GLY A 24 0.61 18.89 11.03
CA GLY A 24 0.89 17.59 10.41
C GLY A 24 0.81 16.40 11.37
N ARG A 25 1.12 16.62 12.65
CA ARG A 25 1.00 15.60 13.70
C ARG A 25 -0.45 15.27 14.00
N SER A 26 -1.31 16.30 14.12
CA SER A 26 -2.75 16.11 14.36
C SER A 26 -3.39 15.32 13.23
N SER A 27 -3.06 15.64 11.98
CA SER A 27 -3.56 14.91 10.80
C SER A 27 -3.12 13.46 10.78
N LEU A 28 -1.86 13.15 11.13
CA LEU A 28 -1.38 11.77 11.21
C LEU A 28 -2.05 10.98 12.34
N ILE A 29 -2.20 11.58 13.52
CA ILE A 29 -2.90 10.93 14.64
C ILE A 29 -4.35 10.65 14.25
N LEU A 30 -5.01 11.61 13.61
CA LEU A 30 -6.37 11.44 13.13
C LEU A 30 -6.48 10.33 12.07
N SER A 31 -5.52 10.21 11.15
CA SER A 31 -5.53 9.13 10.15
C SER A 31 -5.43 7.75 10.81
N LEU A 32 -4.62 7.61 11.86
CA LEU A 32 -4.47 6.38 12.62
C LEU A 32 -5.73 6.06 13.43
N VAL A 33 -6.29 7.04 14.15
CA VAL A 33 -7.52 6.86 14.93
C VAL A 33 -8.67 6.44 14.02
N LEU A 34 -8.83 7.08 12.87
CA LEU A 34 -9.86 6.73 11.91
C LEU A 34 -9.58 5.38 11.21
N SER A 35 -8.34 4.90 11.17
CA SER A 35 -8.04 3.54 10.67
C SER A 35 -8.50 2.45 11.63
N LEU A 36 -8.74 2.78 12.91
CA LEU A 36 -9.23 1.81 13.89
C LEU A 36 -10.59 1.23 13.51
N PHE A 37 -11.44 1.97 12.79
CA PHE A 37 -12.72 1.43 12.30
C PHE A 37 -12.51 0.33 11.25
N ALA A 38 -11.54 0.50 10.36
CA ALA A 38 -11.16 -0.53 9.39
C ALA A 38 -10.56 -1.76 10.09
N LEU A 39 -9.84 -1.57 11.20
CA LEU A 39 -9.19 -2.63 11.98
C LEU A 39 -10.11 -3.32 12.99
N ALA A 40 -11.22 -2.67 13.38
CA ALA A 40 -12.13 -3.15 14.41
C ALA A 40 -12.52 -4.64 14.25
N PRO A 41 -12.79 -5.15 13.03
CA PRO A 41 -13.09 -6.57 12.84
C PRO A 41 -11.99 -7.55 13.30
N LEU A 42 -10.71 -7.14 13.26
CA LEU A 42 -9.59 -7.99 13.71
C LEU A 42 -9.62 -8.24 15.23
N PHE A 43 -10.25 -7.33 16.01
CA PHE A 43 -10.34 -7.44 17.46
C PHE A 43 -11.47 -8.36 17.95
N TYR A 44 -12.34 -8.86 17.06
CA TYR A 44 -13.35 -9.82 17.47
C TYR A 44 -12.71 -11.12 18.00
N PRO A 45 -13.28 -11.74 19.05
CA PRO A 45 -12.81 -13.04 19.54
C PRO A 45 -12.83 -14.11 18.44
N GLY A 46 -11.92 -15.07 18.54
CA GLY A 46 -11.75 -16.12 17.53
C GLY A 46 -10.90 -15.66 16.34
N TYR A 47 -11.04 -16.33 15.19
CA TYR A 47 -10.33 -16.00 13.96
C TYR A 47 -11.32 -15.60 12.86
N ILE A 48 -10.87 -14.70 11.98
CA ILE A 48 -11.68 -14.18 10.88
C ILE A 48 -11.93 -15.28 9.84
N GLN A 49 -13.18 -15.40 9.39
CA GLN A 49 -13.52 -16.32 8.30
C GLN A 49 -13.10 -15.69 6.97
N THR A 50 -12.15 -16.33 6.29
CA THR A 50 -11.60 -15.89 5.01
C THR A 50 -11.47 -17.09 4.07
N HIS A 51 -11.18 -16.85 2.78
CA HIS A 51 -10.90 -17.92 1.80
C HIS A 51 -9.68 -18.76 2.18
N PHE A 52 -8.65 -18.14 2.76
CA PHE A 52 -7.50 -18.87 3.29
C PHE A 52 -7.83 -19.68 4.57
N GLY A 53 -8.93 -19.39 5.25
CA GLY A 53 -9.36 -20.11 6.45
C GLY A 53 -8.24 -20.23 7.48
N PHE A 54 -8.02 -21.45 8.00
CA PHE A 54 -6.99 -21.72 9.01
C PHE A 54 -5.60 -22.07 8.44
N ILE A 55 -5.44 -22.11 7.10
CA ILE A 55 -4.18 -22.48 6.43
C ILE A 55 -3.02 -21.67 6.98
N VAL A 56 -3.20 -20.35 7.10
CA VAL A 56 -2.14 -19.45 7.56
C VAL A 56 -1.75 -19.75 9.01
N LEU A 57 -2.71 -20.10 9.87
CA LEU A 57 -2.47 -20.36 11.29
C LEU A 57 -1.66 -21.65 11.49
N TRP A 58 -2.01 -22.71 10.76
CA TRP A 58 -1.32 -23.98 10.84
C TRP A 58 0.12 -23.87 10.33
N ASN A 59 0.35 -23.14 9.23
CA ASN A 59 1.70 -22.90 8.72
C ASN A 59 2.54 -22.07 9.71
N VAL A 60 1.97 -21.07 10.41
CA VAL A 60 2.71 -20.35 11.48
C VAL A 60 3.05 -21.28 12.65
N ALA A 61 2.12 -22.13 13.09
CA ALA A 61 2.36 -23.09 14.16
C ALA A 61 3.48 -24.08 13.78
N ASP A 62 3.44 -24.59 12.55
CA ASP A 62 4.45 -25.49 12.00
C ASP A 62 5.83 -24.82 11.85
N LEU A 63 5.88 -23.56 11.37
CA LEU A 63 7.13 -22.81 11.31
C LEU A 63 7.77 -22.66 12.69
N ARG A 64 6.98 -22.45 13.74
CA ARG A 64 7.51 -22.34 15.11
C ARG A 64 8.11 -23.64 15.62
N THR A 65 7.50 -24.79 15.29
CA THR A 65 8.06 -26.10 15.65
C THR A 65 9.29 -26.44 14.81
N ASN A 66 9.37 -25.93 13.59
CA ASN A 66 10.46 -26.18 12.63
C ASN A 66 11.37 -24.97 12.43
N TRP A 67 11.52 -24.09 13.43
CA TRP A 67 12.22 -22.80 13.29
C TRP A 67 13.67 -22.92 12.79
N ALA A 68 14.35 -24.02 13.10
CA ALA A 68 15.72 -24.28 12.66
C ALA A 68 15.82 -24.73 11.19
N ASN A 69 14.69 -24.98 10.52
CA ASN A 69 14.66 -25.35 9.11
C ASN A 69 14.75 -24.10 8.22
N TRP A 70 15.96 -23.78 7.77
CA TRP A 70 16.23 -22.67 6.85
C TRP A 70 15.63 -22.85 5.46
N GLY A 71 15.17 -24.06 5.12
CA GLY A 71 14.46 -24.37 3.88
C GLY A 71 12.94 -24.42 4.04
N TRP A 72 12.38 -23.91 5.14
CA TRP A 72 10.95 -23.96 5.39
C TRP A 72 10.16 -23.13 4.37
N THR A 73 9.06 -23.71 3.89
CA THR A 73 8.04 -23.04 3.08
C THR A 73 6.65 -23.38 3.62
N PRO A 74 5.65 -22.51 3.38
CA PRO A 74 4.25 -22.85 3.63
C PRO A 74 3.87 -24.08 2.80
N HIS A 75 3.39 -25.14 3.45
CA HIS A 75 3.09 -26.41 2.78
C HIS A 75 1.85 -27.11 3.34
N ILE A 76 1.30 -26.65 4.48
CA ILE A 76 0.09 -27.24 5.04
C ILE A 76 -1.11 -26.73 4.25
N ALA A 77 -1.74 -27.63 3.48
CA ALA A 77 -2.92 -27.36 2.65
C ALA A 77 -2.72 -26.25 1.60
N ILE A 78 -1.46 -25.98 1.22
CA ILE A 78 -1.07 -25.04 0.18
C ILE A 78 0.21 -25.55 -0.50
N ASP A 79 0.29 -25.38 -1.81
CA ASP A 79 1.55 -25.54 -2.55
C ASP A 79 2.22 -24.16 -2.69
N PHE A 80 3.42 -24.00 -2.13
CA PHE A 80 4.14 -22.74 -2.21
C PHE A 80 4.67 -22.47 -3.62
N ASP A 81 4.12 -21.47 -4.27
CA ASP A 81 4.63 -20.88 -5.51
C ASP A 81 5.19 -19.49 -5.18
N PRO A 82 6.51 -19.26 -5.29
CA PRO A 82 7.13 -17.98 -4.99
C PRO A 82 6.47 -16.78 -5.66
N VAL A 83 5.97 -16.97 -6.88
CA VAL A 83 5.44 -15.89 -7.71
C VAL A 83 3.98 -15.59 -7.36
N ARG A 84 3.19 -16.63 -7.06
CA ARG A 84 1.73 -16.55 -6.94
C ARG A 84 1.18 -16.64 -5.53
N SER A 85 1.90 -17.29 -4.62
CA SER A 85 1.46 -17.49 -3.24
C SER A 85 1.84 -16.29 -2.36
N ASP A 86 1.22 -16.22 -1.18
CA ASP A 86 1.74 -15.40 -0.10
C ASP A 86 3.21 -15.77 0.17
N GLY A 87 4.07 -14.77 0.23
CA GLY A 87 5.50 -14.93 0.43
C GLY A 87 5.86 -15.36 1.85
N LEU A 88 7.16 -15.55 2.09
CA LEU A 88 7.70 -16.07 3.35
C LEU A 88 7.57 -15.08 4.52
N LEU A 89 7.81 -13.79 4.27
CA LEU A 89 7.92 -12.76 5.31
C LEU A 89 6.73 -12.69 6.28
N PRO A 90 5.45 -12.68 5.86
CA PRO A 90 4.32 -12.62 6.79
C PRO A 90 4.31 -13.79 7.80
N TYR A 91 4.68 -15.00 7.38
CA TYR A 91 4.76 -16.17 8.25
C TYR A 91 5.87 -16.01 9.30
N TYR A 92 7.06 -15.58 8.87
CA TYR A 92 8.18 -15.33 9.79
C TYR A 92 7.87 -14.20 10.78
N LEU A 93 7.25 -13.10 10.33
CA LEU A 93 6.82 -12.02 11.22
C LEU A 93 5.83 -12.52 12.28
N ALA A 94 4.85 -13.33 11.88
CA ALA A 94 3.89 -13.91 12.83
C ALA A 94 4.53 -14.94 13.77
N ALA A 95 5.45 -15.75 13.27
CA ALA A 95 6.16 -16.76 14.07
C ALA A 95 7.03 -16.11 15.17
N LEU A 96 7.62 -14.94 14.89
CA LEU A 96 8.42 -14.15 15.86
C LEU A 96 7.59 -13.52 17.00
N LEU A 97 6.29 -13.34 16.81
CA LEU A 97 5.44 -12.76 17.85
C LEU A 97 5.14 -13.80 18.94
N PRO A 98 5.25 -13.45 20.24
CA PRO A 98 5.01 -14.37 21.36
C PRO A 98 3.51 -14.57 21.65
N PHE A 99 2.67 -14.58 20.61
CA PHE A 99 1.23 -14.74 20.70
C PHE A 99 0.79 -16.06 20.06
N GLU A 100 -0.39 -16.56 20.42
CA GLU A 100 -1.03 -17.66 19.68
C GLU A 100 -1.13 -17.33 18.17
N PRO A 101 -1.00 -18.32 17.26
CA PRO A 101 -0.95 -18.06 15.80
C PRO A 101 -2.08 -17.17 15.28
N ALA A 102 -3.30 -17.34 15.80
CA ALA A 102 -4.46 -16.52 15.44
C ALA A 102 -4.26 -15.04 15.75
N LEU A 103 -3.75 -14.72 16.94
CA LEU A 103 -3.48 -13.34 17.36
C LEU A 103 -2.24 -12.79 16.65
N ALA A 104 -1.20 -13.62 16.42
CA ALA A 104 -0.01 -13.22 15.69
C ALA A 104 -0.34 -12.79 14.25
N ILE A 105 -1.17 -13.56 13.53
CA ILE A 105 -1.60 -13.20 12.17
C ILE A 105 -2.47 -11.93 12.16
N LYS A 106 -3.42 -11.80 13.09
CA LYS A 106 -4.19 -10.55 13.25
C LYS A 106 -3.30 -9.34 13.51
N ALA A 107 -2.25 -9.49 14.32
CA ALA A 107 -1.29 -8.44 14.58
C ALA A 107 -0.48 -8.07 13.31
N VAL A 108 -0.03 -9.05 12.53
CA VAL A 108 0.64 -8.79 11.24
C VAL A 108 -0.28 -8.09 10.25
N LEU A 109 -1.53 -8.54 10.11
CA LEU A 109 -2.54 -7.90 9.26
C LEU A 109 -2.78 -6.44 9.68
N GLY A 110 -3.01 -6.20 10.97
CA GLY A 110 -3.25 -4.85 11.49
C GLY A 110 -2.04 -3.94 11.35
N ALA A 111 -0.85 -4.43 11.67
CA ALA A 111 0.39 -3.67 11.54
C ALA A 111 0.68 -3.31 10.08
N SER A 112 0.44 -4.24 9.15
CA SER A 112 0.58 -4.01 7.70
C SER A 112 -0.37 -2.92 7.22
N TRP A 113 -1.63 -2.97 7.64
CA TRP A 113 -2.64 -1.97 7.26
C TRP A 113 -2.26 -0.57 7.79
N LEU A 114 -1.83 -0.46 9.04
CA LEU A 114 -1.36 0.80 9.64
C LEU A 114 -0.08 1.30 8.95
N ALA A 115 0.86 0.41 8.65
CA ALA A 115 2.06 0.76 7.89
C ALA A 115 1.68 1.38 6.54
N GLY A 116 0.68 0.81 5.85
CA GLY A 116 0.14 1.35 4.61
C GLY A 116 -0.44 2.76 4.76
N ASN A 117 -1.27 2.98 5.79
CA ASN A 117 -1.84 4.30 6.10
C ASN A 117 -0.73 5.34 6.33
N VAL A 118 0.23 5.03 7.20
CA VAL A 118 1.33 5.93 7.57
C VAL A 118 2.24 6.21 6.37
N GLY A 119 2.59 5.16 5.62
CA GLY A 119 3.40 5.28 4.42
C GLY A 119 2.73 6.17 3.36
N MET A 120 1.42 5.98 3.14
CA MET A 120 0.64 6.82 2.23
C MET A 120 0.60 8.28 2.70
N PHE A 121 0.40 8.52 4.00
CA PHE A 121 0.45 9.87 4.56
C PHE A 121 1.79 10.54 4.27
N PHE A 122 2.92 9.92 4.64
CA PHE A 122 4.24 10.53 4.42
C PHE A 122 4.62 10.68 2.96
N TRP A 123 4.26 9.70 2.12
CA TRP A 123 4.50 9.79 0.68
C TRP A 123 3.78 10.99 0.08
N THR A 124 2.49 11.14 0.38
CA THR A 124 1.64 12.18 -0.22
C THR A 124 1.83 13.57 0.40
N ARG A 125 2.34 13.68 1.63
CA ARG A 125 2.73 14.95 2.28
C ARG A 125 3.76 15.77 1.49
N ARG A 126 4.41 15.20 0.49
CA ARG A 126 5.30 15.90 -0.44
C ARG A 126 4.58 16.86 -1.38
N TRP A 127 3.35 16.54 -1.75
CA TRP A 127 2.56 17.31 -2.72
C TRP A 127 1.32 17.95 -2.12
N PHE A 128 0.75 17.35 -1.07
CA PHE A 128 -0.43 17.87 -0.40
C PHE A 128 -0.12 18.40 0.99
N GLU A 129 -0.86 19.41 1.42
CA GLU A 129 -0.94 19.85 2.81
C GLU A 129 -1.39 18.72 3.76
N PRO A 130 -1.22 18.87 5.10
CA PRO A 130 -1.61 17.85 6.07
C PRO A 130 -3.01 17.26 5.89
N ALA A 131 -4.00 18.09 5.57
CA ALA A 131 -5.37 17.64 5.34
C ALA A 131 -5.50 16.74 4.09
N GLY A 132 -4.84 17.10 2.98
CA GLY A 132 -4.86 16.30 1.76
C GLY A 132 -4.15 14.95 1.93
N ALA A 133 -3.04 14.92 2.67
CA ALA A 133 -2.34 13.67 2.98
C ALA A 133 -3.14 12.77 3.94
N LEU A 134 -3.86 13.35 4.91
CA LEU A 134 -4.83 12.64 5.73
C LEU A 134 -5.90 11.98 4.85
N ILE A 135 -6.51 12.73 3.93
CA ILE A 135 -7.53 12.20 3.02
C ILE A 135 -6.95 11.06 2.17
N ALA A 136 -5.74 11.23 1.60
CA ALA A 136 -5.10 10.17 0.81
C ALA A 136 -4.84 8.90 1.62
N ALA A 137 -4.37 9.03 2.86
CA ALA A 137 -4.14 7.90 3.76
C ALA A 137 -5.46 7.18 4.12
N LEU A 138 -6.55 7.92 4.34
CA LEU A 138 -7.87 7.35 4.60
C LEU A 138 -8.42 6.65 3.36
N ILE A 139 -8.37 7.28 2.18
CA ILE A 139 -8.77 6.64 0.93
C ILE A 139 -8.05 5.30 0.79
N TYR A 140 -6.72 5.30 0.96
CA TYR A 140 -5.91 4.10 0.89
C TYR A 140 -6.38 3.02 1.86
N THR A 141 -6.59 3.40 3.13
CA THR A 141 -7.07 2.50 4.20
C THR A 141 -8.40 1.84 3.84
N TYR A 142 -9.29 2.57 3.17
CA TYR A 142 -10.64 2.12 2.83
C TYR A 142 -10.80 1.68 1.38
N LEU A 143 -9.70 1.42 0.66
CA LEU A 143 -9.78 0.88 -0.70
C LEU A 143 -10.47 -0.49 -0.65
N PRO A 144 -11.53 -0.73 -1.45
CA PRO A 144 -12.30 -1.97 -1.35
C PRO A 144 -11.47 -3.23 -1.57
N TYR A 145 -10.49 -3.19 -2.48
CA TYR A 145 -9.60 -4.32 -2.70
C TYR A 145 -8.73 -4.61 -1.46
N GLN A 146 -8.31 -3.60 -0.70
CA GLN A 146 -7.53 -3.79 0.53
C GLN A 146 -8.39 -4.44 1.61
N ILE A 147 -9.64 -3.99 1.74
CA ILE A 147 -10.65 -4.60 2.64
C ILE A 147 -10.90 -6.06 2.22
N ALA A 148 -11.06 -6.33 0.92
CA ALA A 148 -11.27 -7.68 0.40
C ALA A 148 -10.06 -8.59 0.62
N THR A 149 -8.84 -8.08 0.41
CA THR A 149 -7.59 -8.83 0.67
C THR A 149 -7.52 -9.29 2.13
N VAL A 150 -7.91 -8.45 3.09
CA VAL A 150 -7.88 -8.81 4.52
C VAL A 150 -9.05 -9.68 4.95
N TYR A 151 -10.29 -9.27 4.63
CA TYR A 151 -11.49 -9.85 5.24
C TYR A 151 -12.23 -10.87 4.37
N VAL A 152 -12.02 -10.86 3.05
CA VAL A 152 -12.59 -11.89 2.17
C VAL A 152 -11.55 -12.96 1.92
N ARG A 153 -10.38 -12.56 1.43
CA ARG A 153 -9.32 -13.48 1.04
C ARG A 153 -8.52 -13.94 2.25
N GLY A 154 -8.09 -13.02 3.11
CA GLY A 154 -7.15 -13.33 4.19
C GLY A 154 -5.73 -13.58 3.68
N ALA A 155 -5.36 -12.93 2.57
CA ALA A 155 -4.03 -13.02 1.97
C ALA A 155 -3.07 -12.09 2.74
N VAL A 156 -2.31 -12.68 3.67
CA VAL A 156 -1.46 -11.94 4.61
C VAL A 156 -0.23 -11.37 3.89
N GLY A 157 0.29 -12.10 2.90
CA GLY A 157 1.40 -11.65 2.06
C GLY A 157 1.03 -10.45 1.20
N GLU A 158 -0.13 -10.49 0.55
CA GLU A 158 -0.66 -9.31 -0.15
C GLU A 158 -0.94 -8.13 0.78
N THR A 159 -1.48 -8.38 1.98
CA THR A 159 -1.75 -7.31 2.95
C THR A 159 -0.46 -6.62 3.38
N LEU A 160 0.60 -7.39 3.67
CA LEU A 160 1.92 -6.85 4.02
C LEU A 160 2.55 -6.12 2.84
N PHE A 161 2.42 -6.66 1.63
CA PHE A 161 2.86 -6.00 0.40
C PHE A 161 2.20 -4.61 0.25
N LEU A 162 0.87 -4.53 0.39
CA LEU A 162 0.14 -3.26 0.35
C LEU A 162 0.59 -2.33 1.49
N GLY A 163 0.79 -2.85 2.70
CA GLY A 163 1.32 -2.08 3.81
C GLY A 163 2.68 -1.42 3.55
N LEU A 164 3.55 -2.07 2.78
CA LEU A 164 4.90 -1.60 2.48
C LEU A 164 4.99 -0.79 1.17
N LEU A 165 4.05 -0.95 0.24
CA LEU A 165 4.11 -0.32 -1.08
C LEU A 165 4.21 1.22 -1.03
N PRO A 166 3.43 1.95 -0.21
CA PRO A 166 3.57 3.40 -0.10
C PRO A 166 4.96 3.85 0.38
N TRP A 167 5.63 3.05 1.21
CA TRP A 167 7.00 3.32 1.65
C TRP A 167 8.00 3.16 0.51
N ALA A 168 7.86 2.13 -0.31
CA ALA A 168 8.70 1.94 -1.49
C ALA A 168 8.59 3.13 -2.46
N LEU A 169 7.36 3.61 -2.67
CA LEU A 169 7.08 4.81 -3.48
C LEU A 169 7.71 6.07 -2.86
N GLY A 170 7.48 6.31 -1.57
CA GLY A 170 7.99 7.48 -0.86
C GLY A 170 9.52 7.55 -0.81
N ILE A 171 10.19 6.42 -0.56
CA ILE A 171 11.66 6.33 -0.54
C ILE A 171 12.22 6.48 -1.96
N GLY A 172 11.60 5.85 -2.96
CA GLY A 172 12.02 5.97 -4.36
C GLY A 172 12.08 7.43 -4.83
N VAL A 173 11.02 8.21 -4.57
CA VAL A 173 11.00 9.65 -4.88
C VAL A 173 12.03 10.43 -4.05
N TRP A 174 12.16 10.11 -2.75
CA TRP A 174 13.14 10.77 -1.87
C TRP A 174 14.58 10.65 -2.37
N LEU A 175 14.94 9.47 -2.88
CA LEU A 175 16.26 9.17 -3.40
C LEU A 175 16.50 9.84 -4.74
N ASN A 176 15.46 9.99 -5.56
CA ASN A 176 15.56 10.64 -6.86
C ASN A 176 16.06 12.09 -6.72
N GLU A 177 15.58 12.80 -5.69
CA GLU A 177 15.94 14.19 -5.40
C GLU A 177 17.35 14.38 -4.80
N ARG A 178 18.12 13.30 -4.59
CA ARG A 178 19.38 13.35 -3.82
C ARG A 178 20.55 12.72 -4.55
N HIS A 179 21.73 13.28 -4.32
CA HIS A 179 22.96 12.69 -4.83
C HIS A 179 23.31 11.38 -4.08
N PRO A 180 23.74 10.30 -4.77
CA PRO A 180 23.93 8.98 -4.15
C PRO A 180 24.82 8.96 -2.89
N ARG A 181 25.90 9.76 -2.91
CA ARG A 181 26.84 9.86 -1.79
C ARG A 181 26.23 10.41 -0.51
N SER A 182 25.20 11.26 -0.62
CA SER A 182 24.56 11.92 0.52
C SER A 182 23.43 11.08 1.14
N ALA A 183 23.03 9.99 0.50
CA ALA A 183 21.80 9.27 0.81
C ALA A 183 22.00 7.75 1.00
N ARG A 184 23.23 7.32 1.35
CA ARG A 184 23.59 5.89 1.49
C ARG A 184 22.59 5.07 2.31
N THR A 185 22.20 5.58 3.48
CA THR A 185 21.21 4.92 4.34
C THR A 185 19.87 4.75 3.63
N GLY A 186 19.43 5.73 2.85
CA GLY A 186 18.18 5.61 2.10
C GLY A 186 18.24 4.58 0.98
N PHE A 187 19.38 4.39 0.31
CA PHE A 187 19.54 3.31 -0.66
C PHE A 187 19.47 1.93 0.00
N ILE A 188 20.10 1.77 1.17
CA ILE A 188 19.99 0.52 1.95
C ILE A 188 18.52 0.27 2.34
N LEU A 189 17.83 1.29 2.86
CA LEU A 189 16.42 1.18 3.21
C LEU A 189 15.55 0.86 2.00
N ALA A 190 15.81 1.45 0.83
CA ALA A 190 15.09 1.13 -0.40
C ALA A 190 15.26 -0.34 -0.79
N ALA A 191 16.49 -0.85 -0.82
CA ALA A 191 16.76 -2.24 -1.13
C ALA A 191 16.07 -3.19 -0.13
N LEU A 192 16.11 -2.87 1.16
CA LEU A 192 15.44 -3.65 2.21
C LEU A 192 13.92 -3.63 2.09
N VAL A 193 13.31 -2.49 1.74
CA VAL A 193 11.86 -2.40 1.53
C VAL A 193 11.45 -3.21 0.30
N TRP A 194 12.20 -3.15 -0.81
CA TRP A 194 11.92 -3.96 -2.00
C TRP A 194 12.15 -5.45 -1.78
N LEU A 195 13.16 -5.81 -0.98
CA LEU A 195 13.34 -7.19 -0.49
C LEU A 195 12.13 -7.63 0.33
N ALA A 196 11.66 -6.80 1.27
CA ALA A 196 10.51 -7.10 2.11
C ALA A 196 9.21 -7.21 1.29
N LEU A 197 8.99 -6.35 0.29
CA LEU A 197 7.89 -6.49 -0.67
C LEU A 197 7.96 -7.84 -1.39
N GLY A 198 9.13 -8.19 -1.94
CA GLY A 198 9.32 -9.43 -2.67
C GLY A 198 9.11 -10.68 -1.82
N LEU A 199 9.56 -10.64 -0.56
CA LEU A 199 9.31 -11.71 0.41
C LEU A 199 7.88 -11.71 0.98
N SER A 200 7.10 -10.65 0.75
CA SER A 200 5.67 -10.60 1.09
C SER A 200 4.82 -11.17 -0.03
N HIS A 201 5.12 -10.78 -1.29
CA HIS A 201 4.48 -11.32 -2.49
C HIS A 201 5.33 -11.01 -3.74
N LEU A 202 6.01 -12.01 -4.31
CA LEU A 202 7.02 -11.78 -5.35
C LEU A 202 6.42 -11.29 -6.67
N GLY A 203 5.31 -11.89 -7.12
CA GLY A 203 4.64 -11.51 -8.37
C GLY A 203 4.18 -10.05 -8.38
N LEU A 204 3.49 -9.60 -7.33
CA LEU A 204 3.10 -8.20 -7.17
C LEU A 204 4.30 -7.26 -7.09
N THR A 205 5.41 -7.72 -6.50
CA THR A 205 6.63 -6.92 -6.40
C THR A 205 7.28 -6.67 -7.75
N TRP A 206 7.32 -7.66 -8.65
CA TRP A 206 7.81 -7.43 -10.02
C TRP A 206 6.95 -6.41 -10.76
N TRP A 207 5.62 -6.50 -10.65
CA TRP A 207 4.72 -5.52 -11.26
C TRP A 207 4.89 -4.11 -10.67
N ALA A 208 4.98 -4.00 -9.35
CA ALA A 208 5.25 -2.73 -8.70
C ALA A 208 6.62 -2.18 -9.12
N PHE A 209 7.65 -3.02 -9.24
CA PHE A 209 8.97 -2.58 -9.67
C PHE A 209 8.92 -1.98 -11.07
N VAL A 210 8.27 -2.65 -12.03
CA VAL A 210 8.10 -2.12 -13.39
C VAL A 210 7.38 -0.78 -13.34
N PHE A 211 6.28 -0.68 -12.61
CA PHE A 211 5.54 0.59 -12.46
C PHE A 211 6.40 1.71 -11.88
N VAL A 212 7.10 1.45 -10.76
CA VAL A 212 7.93 2.46 -10.08
C VAL A 212 9.13 2.86 -10.91
N ALA A 213 9.80 1.91 -11.56
CA ALA A 213 10.93 2.19 -12.44
C ALA A 213 10.51 3.09 -13.61
N LEU A 214 9.38 2.78 -14.26
CA LEU A 214 8.82 3.63 -15.32
C LEU A 214 8.45 5.01 -14.79
N TRP A 215 7.78 5.08 -13.64
CA TRP A 215 7.39 6.36 -13.05
C TRP A 215 8.60 7.25 -12.71
N LEU A 216 9.64 6.69 -12.08
CA LEU A 216 10.87 7.42 -11.77
C LEU A 216 11.58 7.87 -13.06
N TRP A 217 11.60 7.02 -14.09
CA TRP A 217 12.16 7.34 -15.39
C TRP A 217 11.44 8.52 -16.04
N PHE A 218 10.11 8.51 -16.10
CA PHE A 218 9.34 9.58 -16.73
C PHE A 218 9.37 10.90 -15.95
N THR A 219 9.52 10.84 -14.63
CA THR A 219 9.54 12.05 -13.79
C THR A 219 10.94 12.64 -13.63
N SER A 220 12.00 11.83 -13.61
CA SER A 220 13.39 12.33 -13.47
C SER A 220 14.43 11.38 -14.04
N HIS A 221 14.37 11.12 -15.35
CA HIS A 221 15.25 10.17 -16.06
C HIS A 221 16.74 10.26 -15.67
N ARG A 222 17.31 11.47 -15.53
CA ARG A 222 18.74 11.67 -15.19
C ARG A 222 19.14 11.18 -13.80
N GLN A 223 18.20 11.09 -12.86
CA GLN A 223 18.43 10.73 -11.46
C GLN A 223 17.88 9.32 -11.13
N ALA A 224 17.04 8.77 -12.00
CA ALA A 224 16.31 7.53 -11.78
C ALA A 224 17.19 6.26 -11.76
N LEU A 225 18.40 6.28 -12.35
CA LEU A 225 19.24 5.09 -12.50
C LEU A 225 19.55 4.42 -11.15
N TRP A 226 20.10 5.18 -10.19
CA TRP A 226 20.55 4.62 -8.92
C TRP A 226 19.41 4.12 -8.04
N PRO A 227 18.29 4.86 -7.86
CA PRO A 227 17.11 4.33 -7.18
C PRO A 227 16.59 3.06 -7.86
N THR A 228 16.52 3.04 -9.20
CA THR A 228 16.01 1.87 -9.95
C THR A 228 16.89 0.65 -9.76
N LEU A 229 18.22 0.78 -9.88
CA LEU A 229 19.16 -0.32 -9.64
C LEU A 229 19.08 -0.85 -8.20
N THR A 230 18.84 0.03 -7.24
CA THR A 230 18.71 -0.32 -5.82
C THR A 230 17.42 -1.06 -5.54
N ASN A 231 16.31 -0.59 -6.12
CA ASN A 231 15.03 -1.28 -6.05
C ASN A 231 15.15 -2.67 -6.70
N LEU A 232 15.77 -2.74 -7.89
CA LEU A 232 16.03 -3.99 -8.60
C LEU A 232 16.89 -4.96 -7.76
N LEU A 233 17.90 -4.46 -7.06
CA LEU A 233 18.70 -5.28 -6.14
C LEU A 233 17.80 -5.94 -5.08
N GLY A 234 16.89 -5.19 -4.45
CA GLY A 234 15.93 -5.76 -3.50
C GLY A 234 15.05 -6.84 -4.12
N VAL A 235 14.52 -6.62 -5.33
CA VAL A 235 13.69 -7.60 -6.05
C VAL A 235 14.49 -8.85 -6.44
N ILE A 236 15.72 -8.68 -6.92
CA ILE A 236 16.62 -9.81 -7.26
C ILE A 236 16.93 -10.62 -6.01
N LEU A 237 17.26 -9.97 -4.90
CA LEU A 237 17.51 -10.66 -3.63
C LEU A 237 16.28 -11.45 -3.18
N ALA A 238 15.08 -10.88 -3.24
CA ALA A 238 13.84 -11.59 -2.91
C ALA A 238 13.60 -12.79 -3.83
N THR A 239 13.88 -12.64 -5.13
CA THR A 239 13.76 -13.71 -6.13
C THR A 239 14.73 -14.85 -5.80
N ILE A 240 16.01 -14.53 -5.59
CA ILE A 240 17.03 -15.52 -5.22
C ILE A 240 16.61 -16.24 -3.94
N THR A 241 16.26 -15.51 -2.87
CA THR A 241 15.84 -16.13 -1.60
C THR A 241 14.64 -17.05 -1.79
N SER A 242 13.60 -16.62 -2.50
CA SER A 242 12.37 -17.41 -2.64
C SER A 242 12.58 -18.67 -3.48
N PHE A 243 13.35 -18.60 -4.57
CA PHE A 243 13.65 -19.76 -5.43
C PHE A 243 14.73 -20.68 -4.86
N SER A 244 15.72 -20.16 -4.13
CA SER A 244 16.73 -20.98 -3.45
C SER A 244 16.11 -21.85 -2.35
N ILE A 245 15.10 -21.33 -1.64
CA ILE A 245 14.36 -22.10 -0.64
C ILE A 245 13.44 -23.14 -1.32
N LEU A 246 12.81 -22.78 -2.44
CA LEU A 246 11.96 -23.69 -3.20
C LEU A 246 12.70 -24.86 -3.85
N ALA A 247 14.00 -24.73 -4.17
CA ALA A 247 14.78 -25.75 -4.88
C ALA A 247 14.76 -27.17 -4.24
N ALA A 248 14.20 -27.31 -3.04
CA ALA A 248 13.91 -28.56 -2.35
C ALA A 248 12.56 -29.23 -2.72
N SER A 249 11.71 -28.65 -3.59
CA SER A 249 10.40 -29.21 -3.96
C SER A 249 9.98 -28.85 -5.41
N PRO A 250 9.42 -29.79 -6.20
CA PRO A 250 8.97 -29.49 -7.55
C PRO A 250 7.74 -28.57 -7.54
N LEU A 251 7.73 -27.56 -8.42
CA LEU A 251 6.55 -26.73 -8.66
C LEU A 251 5.44 -27.61 -9.24
N ALA A 252 4.37 -27.81 -8.47
CA ALA A 252 3.16 -28.40 -9.02
C ALA A 252 2.53 -27.42 -10.04
N PRO A 253 2.16 -27.88 -11.24
CA PRO A 253 1.41 -27.03 -12.17
C PRO A 253 0.10 -26.60 -11.52
N SER A 254 -0.17 -25.30 -11.51
CA SER A 254 -1.43 -24.79 -10.97
C SER A 254 -2.60 -25.39 -11.74
N PRO A 255 -3.63 -25.93 -11.05
CA PRO A 255 -4.82 -26.46 -11.72
C PRO A 255 -5.71 -25.34 -12.29
N LEU A 256 -5.41 -24.08 -12.00
CA LEU A 256 -6.19 -22.91 -12.42
C LEU A 256 -5.55 -22.25 -13.66
N ALA A 257 -6.35 -22.06 -14.70
CA ALA A 257 -5.95 -21.30 -15.87
C ALA A 257 -6.08 -19.79 -15.56
N LEU A 258 -4.97 -19.05 -15.65
CA LEU A 258 -4.94 -17.61 -15.39
C LEU A 258 -5.95 -16.83 -16.25
N THR A 259 -6.14 -17.27 -17.50
CA THR A 259 -7.04 -16.64 -18.48
C THR A 259 -8.50 -16.66 -18.05
N ASP A 260 -8.89 -17.64 -17.24
CA ASP A 260 -10.27 -17.78 -16.79
C ASP A 260 -10.64 -16.68 -15.79
N HIS A 261 -9.64 -16.13 -15.10
CA HIS A 261 -9.79 -15.12 -14.04
C HIS A 261 -9.39 -13.72 -14.50
N PHE A 262 -9.38 -13.46 -15.80
CA PHE A 262 -9.12 -12.12 -16.32
C PHE A 262 -10.26 -11.16 -16.01
N LEU A 263 -9.88 -9.96 -15.56
CA LEU A 263 -10.82 -8.93 -15.17
C LEU A 263 -11.43 -8.25 -16.39
N TYR A 264 -12.76 -8.16 -16.39
CA TYR A 264 -13.51 -7.31 -17.31
C TYR A 264 -13.49 -5.87 -16.77
N PRO A 265 -13.27 -4.84 -17.61
CA PRO A 265 -13.11 -3.45 -17.14
C PRO A 265 -14.26 -2.94 -16.26
N PHE A 266 -15.50 -3.40 -16.51
CA PHE A 266 -16.66 -2.99 -15.72
C PHE A 266 -16.62 -3.55 -14.27
N GLN A 267 -15.95 -4.69 -14.02
CA GLN A 267 -15.83 -5.26 -12.67
C GLN A 267 -15.00 -4.35 -11.73
N LEU A 268 -14.11 -3.52 -12.29
CA LEU A 268 -13.35 -2.52 -11.53
C LEU A 268 -14.23 -1.35 -11.05
N LEU A 269 -15.33 -1.08 -11.76
CA LEU A 269 -16.28 0.01 -11.48
C LEU A 269 -17.57 -0.48 -10.82
N SER A 270 -17.76 -1.79 -10.71
CA SER A 270 -18.93 -2.40 -10.10
C SER A 270 -18.96 -2.11 -8.60
N ALA A 271 -20.14 -1.80 -8.06
CA ALA A 271 -20.37 -1.70 -6.61
C ALA A 271 -20.65 -3.06 -5.95
N PHE A 272 -20.56 -4.16 -6.71
CA PHE A 272 -20.78 -5.51 -6.20
C PHE A 272 -19.83 -5.84 -5.05
N TRP A 273 -20.37 -6.41 -3.98
CA TRP A 273 -19.62 -6.99 -2.88
C TRP A 273 -20.05 -8.43 -2.67
N GLY A 274 -19.09 -9.36 -2.70
CA GLY A 274 -19.33 -10.78 -2.56
C GLY A 274 -18.21 -11.48 -1.82
N PHE A 275 -18.55 -12.59 -1.17
CA PHE A 275 -17.62 -13.48 -0.47
C PHE A 275 -17.33 -14.77 -1.26
N GLY A 276 -17.80 -14.86 -2.51
CA GLY A 276 -17.52 -16.03 -3.36
C GLY A 276 -16.07 -16.07 -3.83
N PRO A 277 -15.56 -17.25 -4.25
CA PRO A 277 -14.26 -17.34 -4.91
C PRO A 277 -14.33 -16.67 -6.29
N SER A 278 -13.16 -16.41 -6.88
CA SER A 278 -13.10 -16.01 -8.28
C SER A 278 -13.59 -17.13 -9.19
N ARG A 279 -14.36 -16.80 -10.22
CA ARG A 279 -14.97 -17.75 -11.16
C ARG A 279 -14.54 -17.43 -12.59
N PRO A 280 -14.50 -18.44 -13.48
CA PRO A 280 -14.29 -18.20 -14.90
C PRO A 280 -15.33 -17.25 -15.50
N GLY A 281 -14.88 -16.21 -16.20
CA GLY A 281 -15.74 -15.27 -16.91
C GLY A 281 -16.17 -14.05 -16.09
N TRP A 282 -17.28 -13.43 -16.49
CA TRP A 282 -17.67 -12.09 -16.00
C TRP A 282 -18.55 -12.13 -14.72
N ASP A 283 -19.25 -13.24 -14.47
CA ASP A 283 -20.17 -13.42 -13.34
C ASP A 283 -19.41 -13.99 -12.12
N ASP A 284 -18.59 -13.13 -11.54
CA ASP A 284 -17.70 -13.48 -10.43
C ASP A 284 -18.38 -13.29 -9.06
N GLY A 285 -18.08 -14.19 -8.11
CA GLY A 285 -18.54 -14.09 -6.73
C GLY A 285 -17.67 -13.20 -5.83
N MET A 286 -16.52 -12.76 -6.32
CA MET A 286 -15.55 -11.89 -5.65
C MET A 286 -15.68 -10.44 -6.13
N SER A 287 -15.44 -9.50 -5.21
CA SER A 287 -15.38 -8.07 -5.53
C SER A 287 -13.98 -7.67 -6.03
N PHE A 288 -13.91 -7.08 -7.22
CA PHE A 288 -12.67 -6.51 -7.81
C PHE A 288 -12.67 -4.99 -7.90
N GLN A 289 -13.61 -4.35 -7.21
CA GLN A 289 -13.81 -2.92 -7.35
C GLN A 289 -12.59 -2.11 -6.87
N VAL A 290 -12.24 -1.07 -7.62
CA VAL A 290 -11.18 -0.12 -7.23
C VAL A 290 -11.72 0.91 -6.22
N GLY A 291 -13.04 1.12 -6.20
CA GLY A 291 -13.74 2.03 -5.32
C GLY A 291 -14.10 3.36 -6.00
N LEU A 292 -15.41 3.56 -6.23
CA LEU A 292 -15.94 4.76 -6.90
C LEU A 292 -15.60 6.05 -6.15
N ALA A 293 -15.55 6.02 -4.82
CA ALA A 293 -15.15 7.19 -4.01
C ALA A 293 -13.70 7.60 -4.28
N ALA A 294 -12.76 6.65 -4.35
CA ALA A 294 -11.36 6.92 -4.66
C ALA A 294 -11.21 7.50 -6.07
N LEU A 295 -11.90 6.91 -7.06
CA LEU A 295 -11.91 7.38 -8.45
C LEU A 295 -12.53 8.78 -8.57
N GLY A 296 -13.65 9.05 -7.89
CA GLY A 296 -14.31 10.35 -7.87
C GLY A 296 -13.41 11.43 -7.27
N LEU A 297 -12.74 11.17 -6.16
CA LEU A 297 -11.81 12.11 -5.53
C LEU A 297 -10.56 12.34 -6.40
N ALA A 298 -10.04 11.31 -7.04
CA ALA A 298 -8.95 11.44 -8.01
C ALA A 298 -9.36 12.33 -9.20
N LEU A 299 -10.55 12.11 -9.76
CA LEU A 299 -11.09 12.92 -10.85
C LEU A 299 -11.29 14.38 -10.43
N LEU A 300 -11.87 14.62 -9.25
CA LEU A 300 -12.03 15.97 -8.71
C LEU A 300 -10.69 16.68 -8.54
N THR A 301 -9.66 15.96 -8.07
CA THR A 301 -8.29 16.49 -7.93
C THR A 301 -7.72 16.90 -9.29
N LEU A 302 -7.91 16.07 -10.33
CA LEU A 302 -7.48 16.38 -11.70
C LEU A 302 -8.21 17.58 -12.30
N LEU A 303 -9.53 17.66 -12.12
CA LEU A 303 -10.36 18.75 -12.63
C LEU A 303 -9.99 20.10 -11.99
N HIS A 304 -9.76 20.12 -10.67
CA HIS A 304 -9.32 21.32 -9.97
C HIS A 304 -7.86 21.68 -10.29
N GLY A 305 -6.97 20.69 -10.36
CA GLY A 305 -5.56 20.88 -10.72
C GLY A 305 -5.37 21.43 -12.15
N ALA A 306 -6.19 21.01 -13.10
CA ALA A 306 -6.19 21.54 -14.48
C ALA A 306 -6.72 22.99 -14.57
N GLY A 307 -7.43 23.49 -13.55
CA GLY A 307 -7.86 24.88 -13.45
C GLY A 307 -6.73 25.82 -13.02
N TRP A 308 -5.79 25.35 -12.21
CA TRP A 308 -4.70 26.16 -11.64
C TRP A 308 -3.60 26.52 -12.65
N THR A 309 -3.34 25.68 -13.66
CA THR A 309 -2.36 25.98 -14.72
C THR A 309 -2.79 27.15 -15.62
N LYS A 310 -4.05 27.59 -15.56
CA LYS A 310 -4.58 28.73 -16.33
C LYS A 310 -4.35 30.10 -15.66
N HIS A 311 -3.83 30.14 -14.44
CA HIS A 311 -3.64 31.40 -13.68
C HIS A 311 -2.18 31.71 -13.32
N LEU A 312 -1.19 31.01 -13.91
CA LEU A 312 0.19 31.45 -13.78
C LEU A 312 0.39 32.76 -14.56
N PRO A 313 0.83 33.86 -13.93
CA PRO A 313 1.18 35.08 -14.65
C PRO A 313 2.29 34.71 -15.62
N ARG A 314 2.07 34.91 -16.92
CA ARG A 314 3.17 34.94 -17.88
C ARG A 314 4.08 36.06 -17.42
N SER A 315 5.24 35.72 -16.85
CA SER A 315 6.28 36.71 -16.62
C SER A 315 6.59 37.34 -17.98
N SER A 316 6.21 38.60 -18.14
CA SER A 316 6.66 39.43 -19.22
C SER A 316 8.18 39.36 -19.22
N ALA A 317 8.75 38.74 -20.26
CA ALA A 317 10.15 38.90 -20.58
C ALA A 317 10.39 40.40 -20.78
N ALA A 318 11.00 41.03 -19.78
CA ALA A 318 11.55 42.37 -19.92
C ALA A 318 12.91 42.21 -20.61
N VAL A 319 12.93 42.74 -21.84
CA VAL A 319 14.02 43.28 -22.66
C VAL A 319 15.44 43.12 -22.12
#